data_AF-A0A2J4XUJ9-F1
#
_entry.id   AF-A0A2J4XUJ9-F1
#
_cell.length_a   1.000
_cell.length_b   1.000
_cell.length_c   1.000
_cell.angle_alpha   90.00
_cell.angle_beta   90.00
_cell.angle_gamma   90.00
#
_symmetry.space_group_name_H-M   'P 1'
#
loop_
_entity.id
_entity.type
_entity.pdbx_description
1 polymer ?
#
loop_
_entity_poly.entity_id
_entity_poly.type
_entity_poly.pdbx_seq_one_letter_code
_entity_poly.pdbx_strand_id
1 'polypeptide(L)'
;SKLIRDADYQNDVGAKALAAMYFFMAGTPFIYQGQELGMKNFRRQSIAEFDDISSIDNYHRALAEGFSEQQALGFINQRSRDNSRTPFPWSDSANGGFNRGARPWLAFSAADFSVNAQSQINDADSVFAFYQKMIALRNKHYPQTLIYG
;
A
#
# COMPACT_ATOMS: atom_id res chain seq x y z
N SER A 1 -1.41 -0.05 10.86
CA SER A 1 -0.12 0.53 10.40
C SER A 1 0.87 0.56 11.57
N LYS A 2 2.20 0.62 11.34
CA LYS A 2 3.19 0.77 12.43
C LYS A 2 3.08 2.13 13.13
N LEU A 3 2.76 3.16 12.35
CA LEU A 3 2.68 4.56 12.80
C LEU A 3 1.25 4.94 13.20
N ILE A 4 0.24 4.44 12.47
CA ILE A 4 -1.18 4.61 12.81
C ILE A 4 -1.70 3.29 13.37
N ARG A 5 -1.80 3.22 14.70
CA ARG A 5 -2.22 2.02 15.44
C ARG A 5 -3.73 1.89 15.53
N ASP A 6 -4.42 3.01 15.74
CA ASP A 6 -5.88 3.07 15.77
C ASP A 6 -6.44 2.68 14.39
N ALA A 7 -7.40 1.76 14.38
CA ALA A 7 -8.02 1.26 13.16
C ALA A 7 -8.89 2.32 12.48
N ASP A 8 -9.49 3.23 13.25
CA ASP A 8 -10.40 4.25 12.75
C ASP A 8 -9.69 5.28 11.85
N TYR A 9 -8.37 5.43 12.04
CA TYR A 9 -7.52 6.30 11.23
C TYR A 9 -6.71 5.55 10.17
N GLN A 10 -6.90 4.24 10.01
CA GLN A 10 -6.31 3.49 8.89
C GLN A 10 -7.16 3.65 7.63
N ASN A 11 -7.35 4.90 7.21
CA ASN A 11 -8.15 5.32 6.06
C ASN A 11 -7.42 6.45 5.31
N ASP A 12 -8.12 7.12 4.41
CA ASP A 12 -7.58 8.21 3.58
C ASP A 12 -7.01 9.37 4.41
N VAL A 13 -7.61 9.68 5.56
CA VAL A 13 -7.09 10.72 6.47
C VAL A 13 -5.71 10.30 6.99
N GLY A 14 -5.56 9.06 7.43
CA GLY A 14 -4.29 8.53 7.87
C GLY A 14 -3.25 8.47 6.76
N ALA A 15 -3.65 8.07 5.54
CA ALA A 15 -2.77 8.05 4.38
C ALA A 15 -2.22 9.44 4.05
N LYS A 16 -3.10 10.46 4.01
CA LYS A 16 -2.72 11.87 3.78
C LYS A 16 -1.83 12.41 4.89
N ALA A 17 -2.13 12.11 6.15
CA ALA A 17 -1.31 12.53 7.29
C ALA A 17 0.12 11.95 7.21
N LEU A 18 0.27 10.66 6.92
CA LEU A 18 1.58 10.04 6.72
C LEU A 18 2.31 10.63 5.52
N ALA A 19 1.59 10.94 4.45
CA ALA A 19 2.16 11.56 3.26
C ALA A 19 2.75 12.95 3.60
N ALA A 20 1.97 13.82 4.25
CA ALA A 20 2.42 15.15 4.66
C ALA A 20 3.61 15.10 5.64
N MET A 21 3.68 14.08 6.50
CA MET A 21 4.74 13.90 7.48
C MET A 21 6.13 13.79 6.85
N TYR A 22 6.28 13.07 5.72
CA TYR A 22 7.59 12.87 5.10
C TYR A 22 7.84 13.76 3.87
N PHE A 23 6.79 14.16 3.15
CA PHE A 23 6.93 14.70 1.79
C PHE A 23 7.66 16.05 1.72
N PHE A 24 7.52 16.88 2.77
CA PHE A 24 8.14 18.20 2.85
C PHE A 24 9.43 18.24 3.68
N MET A 25 9.95 17.09 4.10
CA MET A 25 11.27 17.02 4.71
C MET A 25 12.35 17.37 3.68
N ALA A 26 13.48 17.91 4.13
CA ALA A 26 14.62 18.21 3.27
C ALA A 26 15.11 16.94 2.55
N GLY A 27 15.07 16.95 1.23
CA GLY A 27 15.44 15.81 0.39
C GLY A 27 14.52 15.63 -0.81
N THR A 28 14.66 14.49 -1.49
CA THR A 28 13.82 14.10 -2.63
C THR A 28 12.78 13.08 -2.16
N PRO A 29 11.48 13.41 -2.15
CA PRO A 29 10.44 12.47 -1.74
C PRO A 29 10.26 11.37 -2.80
N PHE A 30 10.05 10.13 -2.34
CA PHE A 30 9.73 8.98 -3.19
C PHE A 30 8.32 8.49 -2.88
N ILE A 31 7.54 8.24 -3.92
CA ILE A 31 6.20 7.66 -3.83
C ILE A 31 6.28 6.26 -4.45
N TYR A 32 5.90 5.24 -3.70
CA TYR A 32 5.82 3.88 -4.23
C TYR A 32 4.44 3.62 -4.84
N GLN A 33 4.35 2.76 -5.86
CA GLN A 33 3.09 2.49 -6.56
C GLN A 33 1.97 2.07 -5.60
N GLY A 34 0.84 2.75 -5.67
CA GLY A 34 -0.34 2.48 -4.85
C GLY A 34 -0.35 3.21 -3.51
N GLN A 35 0.77 3.81 -3.11
CA GLN A 35 0.83 4.68 -1.94
C GLN A 35 -0.01 5.93 -2.13
N GLU A 36 -0.04 6.46 -3.36
CA GLU A 36 -0.88 7.58 -3.79
C GLU A 36 -2.38 7.23 -3.80
N LEU A 37 -2.71 5.94 -3.82
CA LEU A 37 -4.09 5.47 -3.67
C LEU A 37 -4.44 5.14 -2.21
N GLY A 38 -3.47 5.10 -1.30
CA GLY A 38 -3.69 4.63 0.08
C GLY A 38 -3.90 3.12 0.17
N MET A 39 -3.26 2.33 -0.71
CA MET A 39 -3.32 0.87 -0.67
C MET A 39 -2.88 0.32 0.70
N LYS A 40 -3.54 -0.76 1.12
CA LYS A 40 -3.32 -1.43 2.41
C LYS A 40 -2.74 -2.83 2.21
N ASN A 41 -2.11 -3.36 3.27
CA ASN A 41 -1.66 -4.75 3.29
C ASN A 41 -2.85 -5.71 3.11
N PHE A 42 -2.58 -6.84 2.49
CA PHE A 42 -3.55 -7.92 2.35
C PHE A 42 -3.46 -8.93 3.49
N ARG A 43 -4.56 -9.63 3.75
CA ARG A 43 -4.61 -10.77 4.68
C ARG A 43 -4.92 -12.05 3.92
N ARG A 44 -3.89 -12.85 3.67
CA ARG A 44 -3.93 -14.20 3.10
C ARG A 44 -4.33 -15.24 4.16
N GLN A 45 -4.94 -16.32 3.70
CA GLN A 45 -5.41 -17.43 4.55
C GLN A 45 -4.47 -18.64 4.52
N SER A 46 -3.57 -18.70 3.55
CA SER A 46 -2.58 -19.77 3.41
C SER A 46 -1.20 -19.24 3.03
N ILE A 47 -0.16 -19.95 3.46
CA ILE A 47 1.22 -19.66 3.04
C ILE A 47 1.41 -19.85 1.53
N ALA A 48 0.60 -20.71 0.89
CA ALA A 48 0.64 -20.95 -0.54
C ALA A 48 0.17 -19.75 -1.40
N GLU A 49 -0.40 -18.72 -0.77
CA GLU A 49 -0.80 -17.47 -1.44
C GLU A 49 0.33 -16.42 -1.47
N PHE A 50 1.48 -16.72 -0.86
CA PHE A 50 2.68 -15.88 -0.88
C PHE A 50 3.67 -16.42 -1.93
N ASP A 51 4.45 -15.51 -2.51
CA ASP A 51 5.50 -15.80 -3.49
C ASP A 51 6.90 -15.41 -2.95
N ASP A 52 6.95 -14.61 -1.89
CA ASP A 52 8.18 -14.17 -1.26
C ASP A 52 8.88 -15.30 -0.50
N ILE A 53 10.00 -15.80 -1.05
CA ILE A 53 10.82 -16.86 -0.44
C ILE A 53 11.15 -16.56 1.03
N SER A 54 11.52 -15.32 1.35
CA SER A 54 11.82 -14.95 2.74
C SER A 54 10.61 -15.07 3.66
N SER A 55 9.41 -14.76 3.16
CA SER A 55 8.16 -14.93 3.91
C SER A 55 7.84 -16.41 4.13
N ILE A 56 8.07 -17.25 3.13
CA ILE A 56 7.91 -18.71 3.20
C ILE A 56 8.89 -19.32 4.22
N ASP A 57 10.17 -18.97 4.15
CA ASP A 57 11.19 -19.44 5.10
C ASP A 57 10.88 -19.00 6.53
N ASN A 58 10.44 -17.74 6.71
CA ASN A 58 10.06 -17.22 8.02
C ASN A 58 8.82 -17.92 8.58
N TYR A 59 7.87 -18.33 7.74
CA TYR A 59 6.72 -19.13 8.16
C TYR A 59 7.17 -20.47 8.73
N HIS A 60 7.99 -21.22 7.98
CA HIS A 60 8.48 -22.53 8.42
C HIS A 60 9.38 -22.43 9.65
N ARG A 61 10.18 -21.37 9.75
CA ARG A 61 10.98 -21.10 10.97
C ARG A 61 10.10 -20.84 12.19
N ALA A 62 9.03 -20.06 12.05
CA ALA A 62 8.10 -19.84 13.16
C ALA A 62 7.43 -21.15 13.64
N LEU A 63 7.08 -22.05 12.71
CA LEU A 63 6.58 -23.37 13.08
C LEU A 63 7.63 -24.19 13.86
N ALA A 64 8.88 -24.18 13.40
CA ALA A 64 9.98 -24.87 14.08
C ALA A 64 10.27 -24.29 15.49
N GLU A 65 10.00 -23.00 15.70
CA GLU A 65 10.10 -22.32 16.99
C GLU A 65 8.89 -22.58 17.92
N GLY A 66 7.89 -23.35 17.46
CA GLY A 66 6.73 -23.77 18.26
C GLY A 66 5.50 -22.88 18.16
N PHE A 67 5.47 -21.91 17.24
CA PHE A 67 4.27 -21.13 16.96
C PHE A 67 3.24 -21.96 16.17
N SER A 68 1.95 -21.69 16.39
CA SER A 68 0.89 -22.30 15.58
C SER A 68 0.89 -21.75 14.16
N GLU A 69 0.31 -22.49 13.21
CA GLU A 69 0.13 -22.02 11.83
C GLU A 69 -0.58 -20.67 11.76
N GLN A 70 -1.60 -20.47 12.61
CA GLN A 70 -2.34 -19.21 12.67
C GLN A 70 -1.46 -18.05 13.16
N GLN A 71 -0.60 -18.28 14.15
CA GLN A 71 0.33 -17.26 14.65
C GLN A 71 1.40 -16.94 13.60
N ALA A 72 2.02 -17.99 13.03
CA ALA A 72 3.01 -17.85 11.98
C ALA A 72 2.44 -17.06 10.78
N LEU A 73 1.29 -17.47 10.26
CA LEU A 73 0.60 -16.77 9.18
C LEU A 73 0.21 -15.34 9.55
N GLY A 74 -0.17 -15.10 10.81
CA GLY A 74 -0.43 -13.76 11.34
C GLY A 74 0.81 -12.85 11.29
N PHE A 75 1.99 -13.37 11.62
CA PHE A 75 3.25 -12.63 11.51
C PHE A 75 3.60 -12.34 10.05
N ILE A 76 3.44 -13.32 9.17
CA ILE A 76 3.75 -13.16 7.74
C ILE A 76 2.82 -12.13 7.09
N ASN A 77 1.52 -12.19 7.35
CA ASN A 77 0.57 -11.20 6.83
C ASN A 77 0.93 -9.76 7.21
N GLN A 78 1.50 -9.54 8.40
CA GLN A 78 1.89 -8.21 8.85
C GLN A 78 3.19 -7.70 8.21
N ARG A 79 4.10 -8.60 7.80
CA ARG A 79 5.50 -8.25 7.50
C ARG A 79 5.97 -8.62 6.10
N SER A 80 5.22 -9.46 5.38
CA SER A 80 5.63 -9.93 4.07
C SER A 80 5.81 -8.77 3.09
N ARG A 81 6.84 -8.88 2.25
CA ARG A 81 7.10 -7.96 1.14
C ARG A 81 6.04 -8.05 0.05
N ASP A 82 5.32 -9.18 -0.04
CA ASP A 82 4.25 -9.35 -1.02
C ASP A 82 3.05 -8.44 -0.77
N ASN A 83 2.96 -7.81 0.40
CA ASN A 83 1.95 -6.81 0.68
C ASN A 83 2.07 -5.57 -0.22
N SER A 84 3.29 -5.22 -0.66
CA SER A 84 3.52 -4.10 -1.58
C SER A 84 3.74 -4.54 -3.03
N ARG A 85 3.56 -5.82 -3.34
CA ARG A 85 3.77 -6.39 -4.68
C ARG A 85 2.49 -6.87 -5.35
N THR A 86 1.34 -6.73 -4.67
CA THR A 86 0.05 -7.04 -5.28
C THR A 86 -0.15 -6.22 -6.55
N PRO A 87 -0.83 -6.74 -7.57
CA PRO A 87 -1.00 -5.99 -8.81
C PRO A 87 -1.76 -4.68 -8.58
N PHE A 88 -1.43 -3.66 -9.36
CA PHE A 88 -1.95 -2.30 -9.18
C PHE A 88 -3.43 -2.20 -9.60
N PRO A 89 -4.32 -1.64 -8.75
CA PRO A 89 -5.75 -1.53 -9.06
C PRO A 89 -6.03 -0.26 -9.88
N TRP A 90 -6.12 -0.41 -11.20
CA TRP A 90 -6.47 0.67 -12.13
C TRP A 90 -7.95 1.04 -12.10
N SER A 91 -8.84 0.08 -11.92
CA SER A 91 -10.31 0.22 -12.06
C SER A 91 -11.07 -0.80 -11.22
N ASP A 92 -12.40 -0.79 -11.28
CA ASP A 92 -13.29 -1.82 -10.74
C ASP A 92 -13.54 -3.01 -11.69
N SER A 93 -12.95 -2.99 -12.89
CA SER A 93 -13.04 -4.08 -13.86
C SER A 93 -12.26 -5.34 -13.44
N ALA A 94 -12.36 -6.41 -14.23
CA ALA A 94 -11.69 -7.69 -13.98
C ALA A 94 -10.21 -7.49 -13.58
N ASN A 95 -9.80 -8.14 -12.48
CA ASN A 95 -8.45 -8.02 -11.93
C ASN A 95 -8.02 -6.57 -11.69
N GLY A 96 -8.95 -5.70 -11.26
CA GLY A 96 -8.70 -4.30 -11.01
C GLY A 96 -8.25 -3.53 -12.26
N GLY A 97 -8.55 -4.02 -13.47
CA GLY A 97 -8.03 -3.48 -14.72
C GLY A 97 -6.55 -3.78 -15.00
N PHE A 98 -5.87 -4.58 -14.18
CA PHE A 98 -4.47 -4.93 -14.37
C PHE A 98 -4.24 -5.84 -15.59
N ASN A 99 -5.18 -6.74 -15.88
CA ASN A 99 -5.13 -7.62 -17.05
C ASN A 99 -6.54 -8.01 -17.52
N ARG A 100 -6.62 -8.76 -18.63
CA ARG A 100 -7.89 -9.18 -19.26
C ARG A 100 -8.49 -10.47 -18.67
N GLY A 101 -8.38 -10.66 -17.35
CA GLY A 101 -8.91 -11.85 -16.65
C GLY A 101 -7.94 -13.03 -16.52
N ALA A 102 -6.67 -12.88 -16.92
CA ALA A 102 -5.65 -13.89 -16.68
C ALA A 102 -5.32 -13.99 -15.18
N ARG A 103 -5.03 -15.20 -14.68
CA ARG A 103 -4.65 -15.40 -13.28
C ARG A 103 -3.36 -14.60 -12.99
N PRO A 104 -3.38 -13.62 -12.07
CA PRO A 104 -2.19 -12.88 -11.71
C PRO A 104 -1.21 -13.77 -10.93
N TRP A 105 0.07 -13.41 -10.97
CA TRP A 105 1.14 -14.11 -10.24
C TRP A 105 0.96 -14.02 -8.72
N LEU A 106 0.50 -12.86 -8.23
CA LEU A 106 0.00 -12.67 -6.86
C LEU A 106 -1.47 -12.27 -6.89
N ALA A 107 -2.25 -12.79 -5.95
CA ALA A 107 -3.64 -12.39 -5.77
C ALA A 107 -3.77 -10.90 -5.42
N PHE A 108 -4.92 -10.32 -5.78
CA PHE A 108 -5.24 -8.93 -5.45
C PHE A 108 -5.52 -8.75 -3.96
N SER A 109 -5.29 -7.53 -3.47
CA SER A 109 -5.44 -7.17 -2.05
C SER A 109 -6.90 -7.18 -1.56
N ALA A 110 -7.88 -7.28 -2.45
CA ALA A 110 -9.28 -7.45 -2.13
C ALA A 110 -10.02 -8.04 -3.33
N ALA A 111 -11.14 -8.72 -3.08
CA ALA A 111 -12.15 -8.94 -4.12
C ALA A 111 -12.90 -7.63 -4.46
N ASP A 112 -12.83 -6.65 -3.57
CA ASP A 112 -13.46 -5.35 -3.67
C ASP A 112 -12.41 -4.29 -4.06
N PHE A 113 -12.41 -3.92 -5.33
CA PHE A 113 -11.55 -2.88 -5.91
C PHE A 113 -12.01 -1.46 -5.55
N SER A 114 -12.72 -1.23 -4.44
CA SER A 114 -13.22 0.08 -4.04
C SER A 114 -12.15 1.19 -4.02
N VAL A 115 -10.91 0.85 -3.64
CA VAL A 115 -9.75 1.73 -3.75
C VAL A 115 -8.98 1.43 -5.05
N ASN A 116 -9.19 2.24 -6.09
CA ASN A 116 -8.53 2.10 -7.39
C ASN A 116 -8.24 3.47 -8.03
N ALA A 117 -7.43 3.50 -9.10
CA ALA A 117 -7.06 4.75 -9.74
C ALA A 117 -8.25 5.48 -10.39
N GLN A 118 -9.17 4.75 -11.03
CA GLN A 118 -10.38 5.31 -11.66
C GLN A 118 -11.27 6.03 -10.64
N SER A 119 -11.42 5.49 -9.42
CA SER A 119 -12.23 6.13 -8.37
C SER A 119 -11.58 7.38 -7.80
N GLN A 120 -10.24 7.48 -7.83
CA GLN A 120 -9.52 8.61 -7.22
C GLN A 120 -9.20 9.76 -8.18
N ILE A 121 -8.98 9.49 -9.47
CA ILE A 121 -8.47 10.53 -10.40
C ILE A 121 -9.41 11.74 -10.56
N ASN A 122 -10.72 11.52 -10.41
CA ASN A 122 -11.75 12.57 -10.51
C ASN A 122 -12.29 13.03 -9.14
N ASP A 123 -11.79 12.45 -8.05
CA ASP A 123 -12.16 12.85 -6.70
C ASP A 123 -11.13 13.84 -6.14
N ALA A 124 -11.56 15.08 -5.96
CA ALA A 124 -10.73 16.18 -5.45
C ALA A 124 -10.27 15.99 -4.00
N ASP A 125 -10.98 15.15 -3.25
CA ASP A 125 -10.70 14.78 -1.87
C ASP A 125 -10.00 13.42 -1.75
N SER A 126 -9.60 12.80 -2.86
CA SER A 126 -8.85 11.54 -2.83
C SER A 126 -7.43 11.69 -2.26
N VAL A 127 -6.82 10.55 -1.90
CA VAL A 127 -5.39 10.49 -1.55
C VAL A 127 -4.55 10.89 -2.76
N PHE A 128 -4.94 10.48 -3.97
CA PHE A 128 -4.26 10.82 -5.21
C PHE A 128 -4.21 12.34 -5.44
N ALA A 129 -5.37 13.01 -5.35
CA ALA A 129 -5.45 14.47 -5.49
C ALA A 129 -4.63 15.18 -4.40
N PHE A 130 -4.58 14.64 -3.19
CA PHE A 130 -3.73 15.16 -2.12
C PHE A 130 -2.24 15.10 -2.47
N TYR A 131 -1.74 13.98 -3.01
CA TYR A 131 -0.36 13.89 -3.50
C TYR A 131 -0.07 14.89 -4.63
N GLN A 132 -0.99 15.05 -5.59
CA GLN A 132 -0.84 16.05 -6.65
C GLN A 132 -0.72 17.47 -6.09
N LYS A 133 -1.55 17.82 -5.10
CA LYS A 133 -1.50 19.12 -4.40
C LYS A 133 -0.14 19.32 -3.71
N MET A 134 0.37 18.31 -3.01
CA MET A 134 1.69 18.40 -2.36
C MET A 134 2.85 18.55 -3.36
N ILE A 135 2.82 17.79 -4.47
CA ILE A 135 3.81 17.91 -5.55
C ILE A 135 3.78 19.32 -6.14
N ALA A 136 2.59 19.87 -6.41
CA ALA A 136 2.44 21.23 -6.92
C ALA A 136 2.96 22.27 -5.90
N LEU A 137 2.65 22.08 -4.61
CA LEU A 137 3.11 22.96 -3.54
C LEU A 137 4.65 23.01 -3.50
N ARG A 138 5.30 21.84 -3.46
CA ARG A 138 6.76 21.72 -3.38
C ARG A 138 7.46 22.23 -4.63
N ASN A 139 6.98 21.87 -5.82
CA ASN A 139 7.74 22.04 -7.06
C ASN A 139 7.34 23.26 -7.88
N LYS A 140 6.13 23.81 -7.67
CA LYS A 140 5.60 24.94 -8.46
C LYS A 140 5.35 26.18 -7.62
N HIS A 141 4.70 26.05 -6.46
CA HIS A 141 4.25 27.20 -5.69
C HIS A 141 5.31 27.72 -4.71
N TYR A 142 6.03 26.84 -4.01
CA TYR A 142 7.00 27.21 -2.99
C TYR A 142 8.34 26.47 -3.11
N PRO A 143 8.97 26.39 -4.29
CA PRO A 143 10.21 25.65 -4.45
C PRO A 143 11.38 26.23 -3.65
N GLN A 144 11.42 27.54 -3.41
CA GLN A 144 12.49 28.16 -2.63
C GLN A 144 12.48 27.61 -1.20
N THR A 145 11.35 27.79 -0.49
CA THR A 145 11.20 27.37 0.91
C THR A 145 11.19 25.85 1.09
N LEU A 146 10.54 25.09 0.20
CA LEU A 146 10.32 23.65 0.40
C LEU A 146 11.39 22.75 -0.22
N ILE A 147 12.31 23.30 -1.03
CA ILE A 147 13.42 22.55 -1.63
C ILE A 147 14.77 23.09 -1.15
N TYR A 148 14.95 24.41 -1.12
CA TYR A 148 16.24 25.05 -0.86
C TYR A 148 16.38 25.61 0.56
N GLY A 149 15.26 25.89 1.25
CA GLY A 149 15.22 26.52 2.57
C GLY A 149 15.27 28.03 2.48
#